data_AF-A0A661JF63-F1
#
_entry.id   AF-A0A661JF63-F1
#
_cell.length_a   1.000
_cell.length_b   1.000
_cell.length_c   1.000
_cell.angle_alpha   90.00
_cell.angle_beta   90.00
_cell.angle_gamma   90.00
#
_symmetry.space_group_name_H-M   'P 1'
#
loop_
_entity.id
_entity.type
_entity.pdbx_description
1 polymer ?
#
loop_
_entity_poly.entity_id
_entity_poly.type
_entity_poly.pdbx_seq_one_letter_code
_entity_poly.pdbx_strand_id
1 'polypeptide(L)' 'MTQGIYDVDRELMSAKQRQEYVEQRLNAIVEYAYKNAPAVKRKFDEVGLSPSQIKTVY' A
#
# COMPACT_ATOMS: atom_id res chain seq x y z
N MET A 1 -17.64 -19.40 -16.40
CA MET A 1 -16.43 -19.56 -17.23
C MET A 1 -15.62 -18.28 -17.13
N THR A 2 -14.39 -18.37 -16.64
CA THR A 2 -13.44 -17.23 -16.52
C THR A 2 -12.45 -17.26 -17.67
N GLN A 3 -12.93 -17.09 -18.90
CA GLN A 3 -12.06 -17.01 -20.07
C GLN A 3 -11.35 -15.64 -20.06
N GLY A 4 -10.02 -15.63 -20.12
CA GLY A 4 -9.22 -14.39 -20.20
C GLY A 4 -8.80 -13.77 -18.86
N ILE A 5 -9.05 -14.44 -17.73
CA ILE A 5 -8.57 -14.02 -16.41
C ILE A 5 -7.31 -14.82 -16.06
N TYR A 6 -6.23 -14.12 -15.72
CA TYR A 6 -4.94 -14.74 -15.39
C TYR A 6 -4.80 -15.01 -13.89
N ASP A 7 -5.21 -14.07 -13.05
CA ASP A 7 -5.21 -14.17 -11.58
C ASP A 7 -6.62 -13.89 -11.06
N VAL A 8 -7.40 -14.96 -10.91
CA VAL A 8 -8.80 -14.91 -10.48
C VAL A 8 -8.95 -14.19 -9.14
N ASP A 9 -8.04 -14.41 -8.20
CA ASP A 9 -8.14 -13.88 -6.85
C ASP A 9 -7.89 -12.36 -6.81
N ARG A 10 -7.06 -11.83 -7.69
CA ARG A 10 -6.77 -10.38 -7.77
C ARG A 10 -7.69 -9.64 -8.74
N GLU A 11 -7.97 -10.24 -9.88
CA GLU A 11 -8.73 -9.58 -10.94
C GLU A 11 -10.21 -9.47 -10.58
N LEU A 12 -10.76 -10.44 -9.84
CA LEU A 12 -12.15 -10.47 -9.42
C LEU A 12 -12.41 -9.95 -8.00
N MET A 13 -11.42 -9.30 -7.36
CA MET A 13 -11.64 -8.65 -6.06
C MET A 13 -12.81 -7.65 -6.15
N SER A 14 -13.76 -7.78 -5.21
CA SER A 14 -14.75 -6.74 -4.96
C SER A 14 -14.06 -5.42 -4.62
N ALA A 15 -14.76 -4.29 -4.76
CA ALA A 15 -14.22 -2.98 -4.43
C ALA A 15 -13.66 -2.93 -2.99
N LYS A 16 -14.37 -3.53 -2.03
CA LYS A 16 -13.93 -3.61 -0.63
C LYS A 16 -12.64 -4.44 -0.48
N GLN A 17 -12.58 -5.64 -1.05
CA GLN A 17 -11.38 -6.48 -0.99
C GLN A 17 -10.18 -5.81 -1.64
N ARG A 18 -10.41 -5.13 -2.77
CA ARG A 18 -9.36 -4.38 -3.47
C ARG A 18 -8.84 -3.23 -2.63
N GLN A 19 -9.72 -2.49 -1.96
CA GLN A 19 -9.33 -1.41 -1.06
C GLN A 19 -8.47 -1.95 0.09
N GLU A 20 -8.93 -2.98 0.81
CA GLU A 20 -8.19 -3.61 1.91
C GLU A 20 -6.81 -4.11 1.45
N TYR A 21 -6.75 -4.75 0.28
CA TYR A 21 -5.50 -5.21 -0.32
C TYR A 21 -4.52 -4.05 -0.60
N VAL A 22 -5.02 -2.98 -1.23
CA VAL A 22 -4.20 -1.81 -1.57
C VAL A 22 -3.71 -1.10 -0.31
N GLU A 23 -4.55 -0.94 0.71
CA GLU A 23 -4.19 -0.32 1.99
C GLU A 23 -3.12 -1.13 2.74
N GLN A 24 -3.24 -2.46 2.76
CA GLN A 24 -2.21 -3.33 3.34
C GLN A 24 -0.88 -3.22 2.58
N ARG A 25 -0.93 -3.20 1.25
CA ARG A 25 0.26 -3.04 0.39
C ARG A 25 0.90 -1.66 0.57
N LEU A 26 0.11 -0.60 0.69
CA LEU A 26 0.58 0.76 0.96
C LEU A 26 1.38 0.80 2.25
N ASN A 27 0.81 0.32 3.36
CA ASN A 27 1.47 0.29 4.66
C ASN A 27 2.82 -0.44 4.56
N ALA A 28 2.85 -1.62 3.96
CA ALA A 28 4.08 -2.40 3.80
C ALA A 28 5.16 -1.67 2.98
N ILE A 29 4.77 -1.00 1.89
CA ILE A 29 5.69 -0.24 1.03
C ILE A 29 6.23 0.98 1.79
N VAL A 30 5.35 1.74 2.45
CA VAL A 30 5.72 2.95 3.18
C VAL A 30 6.66 2.61 4.35
N GLU A 31 6.33 1.60 5.15
CA GLU A 31 7.21 1.15 6.24
C GLU A 31 8.58 0.70 5.72
N TYR A 32 8.59 -0.12 4.66
CA TYR A 32 9.83 -0.58 4.06
C TYR A 32 10.68 0.58 3.55
N ALA A 33 10.07 1.54 2.85
CA ALA A 33 10.75 2.71 2.34
C ALA A 33 11.30 3.60 3.46
N TYR A 34 10.52 3.87 4.50
CA TYR A 34 10.96 4.64 5.66
C TYR A 34 12.13 3.97 6.39
N LYS A 35 12.12 2.64 6.51
CA LYS A 35 13.21 1.88 7.17
C LYS A 35 14.49 1.83 6.35
N ASN A 36 14.39 1.68 5.03
CA ASN A 36 15.54 1.32 4.19
C ASN A 36 16.06 2.45 3.29
N ALA A 37 15.27 3.50 3.04
CA ALA A 37 15.66 4.62 2.18
C ALA A 37 15.88 5.90 3.00
N PRO A 38 17.15 6.33 3.24
CA PRO A 38 17.43 7.51 4.05
C PRO A 38 16.74 8.79 3.55
N ALA A 39 16.60 8.93 2.24
CA ALA A 39 15.89 10.08 1.65
C ALA A 39 14.40 10.10 2.00
N VAL A 40 13.74 8.94 2.09
CA VAL A 40 12.33 8.83 2.49
C VAL A 40 12.17 9.13 3.96
N LYS A 41 13.03 8.54 4.81
CA LYS A 41 13.04 8.82 6.25
C LYS A 41 13.18 10.32 6.55
N ARG A 42 14.15 10.98 5.92
CA ARG A 42 14.36 12.43 6.11
C ARG A 42 13.12 13.25 5.75
N LYS A 43 12.51 13.00 4.60
CA LYS A 43 11.29 13.71 4.17
C LYS A 43 10.14 13.55 5.17
N PHE A 44 9.99 12.36 5.74
CA PHE A 44 8.95 12.06 6.73
C PHE A 44 9.25 12.76 8.07
N ASP A 45 10.48 12.64 8.56
CA ASP A 45 10.92 13.24 9.81
C ASP A 45 10.84 14.78 9.78
N GLU A 46 11.18 15.41 8.65
CA GLU A 46 11.12 16.86 8.43
C GLU A 46 9.72 17.46 8.67
N VAL A 47 8.67 16.69 8.39
CA VAL A 47 7.28 17.11 8.58
C VAL A 47 6.62 16.42 9.78
N GLY A 48 7.37 15.65 10.58
CA GLY A 48 6.87 14.93 11.74
C GLY A 48 5.85 13.82 11.39
N LEU A 49 5.94 13.24 10.20
CA LEU A 49 5.02 12.21 9.72
C LEU A 49 5.56 10.80 10.02
N SER A 50 4.79 10.01 10.77
CA SER A 50 5.02 8.58 10.95
C SER A 50 4.42 7.76 9.81
N PRO A 51 5.08 6.69 9.33
CA PRO A 51 4.49 5.71 8.41
C PRO A 51 3.09 5.22 8.82
N SER A 52 2.86 4.99 10.11
CA SER A 52 1.59 4.50 10.65
C SER A 52 0.41 5.48 10.51
N GLN A 53 0.68 6.73 10.16
CA GLN A 53 -0.35 7.73 9.87
C GLN A 53 -0.87 7.63 8.43
N ILE A 54 -0.19 6.92 7.54
CA ILE A 54 -0.60 6.72 6.14
C ILE A 54 -1.40 5.42 6.05
N LYS A 55 -2.74 5.52 6.05
CA LYS A 55 -3.63 4.34 6.13
C LYS A 55 -4.41 4.06 4.85
N THR A 56 -4.71 5.09 4.06
CA THR A 56 -5.59 5.01 2.89
C THR A 56 -4.93 5.67 1.67
N VAL A 57 -5.45 5.37 0.48
CA VAL A 57 -5.01 6.00 -0.80
C VAL A 57 -5.93 7.17 -1.20
N TYR A 58 -7.02 7.40 -0.47
CA TYR A 58 -8.05 8.41 -0.73
C TYR A 58 -8.16 9.40 0.42
#